data_AF-A0A437QQC3-F1
#
_entry.id   AF-A0A437QQC3-F1
#
_cell.length_a   1.000
_cell.length_b   1.000
_cell.length_c   1.000
_cell.angle_alpha   90.00
_cell.angle_beta   90.00
_cell.angle_gamma   90.00
#
_symmetry.space_group_name_H-M   'P 1'
#
loop_
_entity.id
_entity.type
_entity.pdbx_description
1 polymer ?
#
loop_
_entity_poly.entity_id
_entity_poly.type
_entity_poly.pdbx_seq_one_letter_code
_entity_poly.pdbx_strand_id
1 'polypeptide(L)'
;MARQKMTKKRAELLAELEHVIGSNCYNGNIQNWGPGGAYYGEGRTFRYPLTTVDQDGEKRKSYSPARGLSPEILSTGYYAFGANRLHIITALDEVLRHLEQKHGLKL
;
A
#
# COMPACT_ATOMS: atom_id res chain seq x y z
N MET A 1 -24.10 4.16 -1.20
CA MET A 1 -24.01 2.89 -0.45
C MET A 1 -23.20 3.14 0.81
N ALA A 2 -23.66 2.71 1.99
CA ALA A 2 -22.91 2.91 3.22
C ALA A 2 -21.58 2.11 3.15
N ARG A 3 -20.45 2.79 3.35
CA ARG A 3 -19.13 2.14 3.38
C ARG A 3 -19.10 1.21 4.59
N GLN A 4 -19.13 -0.10 4.34
CA GLN A 4 -19.10 -1.11 5.40
C GLN A 4 -17.84 -0.90 6.24
N LYS A 5 -17.99 -0.82 7.57
CA LYS A 5 -16.88 -0.57 8.49
C LYS A 5 -15.85 -1.69 8.34
N MET A 6 -14.60 -1.31 8.09
CA MET A 6 -13.49 -2.25 7.88
C MET A 6 -13.21 -3.02 9.19
N THR A 7 -13.19 -4.34 9.13
CA THR A 7 -12.86 -5.18 10.28
C THR A 7 -11.34 -5.17 10.55
N LYS A 8 -10.92 -5.52 11.77
CA LYS A 8 -9.48 -5.63 12.10
C LYS A 8 -8.76 -6.65 11.19
N LYS A 9 -9.36 -7.82 10.98
CA LYS A 9 -8.82 -8.85 10.08
C LYS A 9 -8.63 -8.32 8.66
N ARG A 10 -9.60 -7.55 8.14
CA ARG A 10 -9.50 -6.95 6.80
C ARG A 10 -8.42 -5.87 6.75
N ALA A 11 -8.29 -5.07 7.81
CA ALA A 11 -7.23 -4.07 7.91
C ALA A 11 -5.83 -4.72 7.89
N GLU A 12 -5.63 -5.81 8.64
CA GLU A 12 -4.37 -6.56 8.63
C GLU A 12 -4.04 -7.10 7.24
N LEU A 13 -5.01 -7.73 6.56
CA LEU A 13 -4.83 -8.20 5.18
C LEU A 13 -4.48 -7.06 4.23
N LEU A 14 -5.16 -5.92 4.33
CA LEU A 14 -4.90 -4.76 3.48
C LEU A 14 -3.49 -4.18 3.72
N ALA A 15 -3.01 -4.16 4.95
CA ALA A 15 -1.65 -3.74 5.27
C ALA A 15 -0.60 -4.69 4.68
N GLU A 16 -0.89 -5.99 4.61
CA GLU A 16 -0.03 -6.98 3.95
C GLU A 16 -0.02 -6.82 2.44
N LEU A 17 -1.20 -6.69 1.83
CA LEU A 17 -1.33 -6.49 0.38
C LEU A 17 -0.69 -5.18 -0.06
N GLU A 18 -0.83 -4.10 0.72
CA GLU A 18 -0.12 -2.84 0.47
C GLU A 18 1.39 -3.06 0.49
N HIS A 19 1.91 -3.81 1.46
CA HIS A 19 3.33 -4.10 1.52
C HIS A 19 3.82 -4.87 0.30
N VAL A 20 3.06 -5.85 -0.18
CA VAL A 20 3.36 -6.60 -1.41
C VAL A 20 3.42 -5.63 -2.60
N ILE A 21 2.41 -4.80 -2.79
CA ILE A 21 2.37 -3.84 -3.92
C ILE A 21 3.50 -2.80 -3.81
N GLY A 22 3.68 -2.19 -2.65
CA GLY A 22 4.71 -1.17 -2.42
C GLY A 22 6.13 -1.70 -2.59
N SER A 23 6.37 -2.99 -2.32
CA SER A 23 7.67 -3.64 -2.55
C SER A 23 7.94 -3.90 -4.03
N ASN A 24 6.92 -3.79 -4.89
CA ASN A 24 7.03 -3.90 -6.35
C ASN A 24 7.06 -2.53 -7.05
N CYS A 25 7.43 -1.45 -6.33
CA CYS A 25 7.71 -0.15 -6.94
C CYS A 25 9.18 -0.05 -7.33
N TYR A 26 9.45 0.39 -8.57
CA TYR A 26 10.80 0.53 -9.14
C TYR A 26 11.00 1.92 -9.72
N ASN A 27 12.22 2.43 -9.61
CA ASN A 27 12.62 3.66 -10.28
C ASN A 27 13.63 3.33 -11.39
N GLY A 28 13.16 3.36 -12.64
CA GLY A 28 13.98 3.05 -13.82
C GLY A 28 15.09 4.06 -14.11
N ASN A 29 15.07 5.24 -13.47
CA ASN A 29 16.16 6.22 -13.58
C ASN A 29 17.30 5.95 -12.58
N ILE A 30 17.12 5.02 -11.63
CA ILE A 30 18.18 4.61 -10.71
C ILE A 30 18.95 3.47 -11.37
N GLN A 31 20.20 3.73 -11.75
CA GLN A 31 21.10 2.67 -12.19
C GLN A 31 21.31 1.68 -11.03
N ASN A 32 20.94 0.43 -11.25
CA ASN A 32 21.12 -0.64 -10.28
C ASN A 32 22.25 -1.55 -10.77
N TRP A 33 23.30 -1.69 -9.96
CA TRP A 33 24.49 -2.46 -10.29
C TRP A 33 24.70 -3.52 -9.21
N GLY A 34 24.78 -4.78 -9.63
CA GLY A 34 25.07 -5.93 -8.79
C GLY A 34 26.57 -6.17 -8.57
N PRO A 35 26.91 -7.21 -7.78
CA PRO A 35 28.29 -7.63 -7.57
C PRO A 35 29.00 -7.89 -8.91
N GLY A 36 30.25 -7.42 -9.04
CA GLY A 36 31.03 -7.57 -10.27
C GLY A 36 30.61 -6.65 -11.43
N GLY A 37 29.78 -5.63 -11.17
CA GLY A 37 29.37 -4.67 -12.20
C GLY A 37 28.26 -5.17 -13.12
N ALA A 38 27.49 -6.19 -12.70
CA ALA A 38 26.32 -6.64 -13.43
C ALA A 38 25.23 -5.54 -13.42
N TYR A 39 24.77 -5.09 -14.58
CA TYR A 39 23.70 -4.10 -14.66
C TYR A 39 22.33 -4.76 -14.47
N TYR A 40 21.55 -4.28 -13.51
CA TYR A 40 20.16 -4.67 -13.29
C TYR A 40 19.25 -3.59 -13.87
N GLY A 41 18.84 -3.79 -15.13
CA GLY A 41 18.09 -2.81 -15.92
C GLY A 41 16.66 -2.50 -15.45
N GLU A 42 16.13 -3.28 -14.51
CA GLU A 42 14.85 -3.03 -13.84
C GLU A 42 14.88 -1.84 -12.86
N GLY A 43 16.07 -1.27 -12.62
CA GLY A 43 16.28 -0.23 -11.64
C GLY A 43 16.37 -0.79 -10.23
N ARG A 44 16.38 0.08 -9.22
CA ARG A 44 16.42 -0.33 -7.80
C ARG A 44 15.02 -0.33 -7.21
N THR A 45 14.71 -1.32 -6.37
CA THR A 45 13.49 -1.33 -5.56
C THR A 45 13.38 -0.01 -4.79
N PHE A 46 12.30 0.73 -5.03
CA PHE A 46 12.04 2.03 -4.43
C PHE A 46 10.61 2.03 -3.91
N ARG A 47 10.44 1.60 -2.65
CA ARG A 47 9.15 1.62 -1.98
C ARG A 47 8.80 3.05 -1.57
N TYR A 48 7.66 3.53 -2.01
CA TYR A 48 7.08 4.76 -1.47
C TYR A 48 6.57 4.52 -0.04
N PRO A 49 6.83 5.44 0.90
CA PRO A 49 6.28 5.29 2.24
C PRO A 49 4.76 5.40 2.20
N LEU A 50 4.09 4.51 2.92
CA LEU A 50 2.66 4.66 3.17
C LEU A 50 2.46 5.85 4.10
N THR A 51 1.69 6.84 3.65
CA THR A 51 1.28 7.97 4.48
C THR A 51 -0.09 7.72 5.05
N THR A 52 -0.22 7.75 6.37
CA THR A 52 -1.51 7.68 7.08
C THR A 52 -1.75 8.97 7.82
N VAL A 53 -3.01 9.29 8.05
CA VAL A 53 -3.47 10.44 8.84
C VAL A 53 -4.17 9.89 10.08
N ASP A 54 -3.73 10.30 11.27
CA ASP A 54 -4.41 9.92 12.51
C ASP A 54 -5.62 10.82 12.81
N GLN A 55 -6.26 10.58 13.96
CA GLN A 55 -7.50 11.27 14.35
C GLN A 55 -7.28 12.77 14.58
N ASP A 56 -6.05 13.18 14.93
CA ASP A 56 -5.67 14.57 15.16
C ASP A 56 -5.22 15.28 13.87
N GLY A 57 -5.21 14.55 12.75
CA GLY A 57 -4.77 15.06 11.45
C GLY A 57 -3.26 14.97 11.22
N GLU A 58 -2.50 14.36 12.14
CA GLU A 58 -1.06 14.20 11.98
C GLU A 58 -0.74 13.14 10.93
N LYS A 59 0.25 13.45 10.09
CA LYS A 59 0.70 12.55 9.03
C LYS A 59 1.86 11.71 9.51
N ARG A 60 1.72 10.39 9.41
CA ARG A 60 2.79 9.42 9.70
C ARG A 60 3.20 8.70 8.43
N LYS A 61 4.51 8.52 8.24
CA LYS A 61 5.08 7.79 7.11
C LYS A 61 5.62 6.44 7.61
N SER A 62 5.20 5.34 6.99
CA SER A 62 5.73 4.01 7.26
C SER A 62 6.43 3.43 6.04
N TYR A 63 7.65 2.94 6.24
CA TYR A 63 8.42 2.19 5.24
C TYR A 63 8.30 0.66 5.42
N SER A 64 7.72 0.24 6.54
CA SER A 64 7.42 -1.15 6.90
C SER A 64 5.93 -1.42 6.73
N PRO A 65 5.49 -2.70 6.67
CA PRO A 65 4.06 -3.02 6.69
C PRO A 65 3.36 -2.30 7.83
N ALA A 66 2.28 -1.58 7.55
CA ALA A 66 1.56 -0.77 8.53
C ALA A 66 0.60 -1.60 9.40
N ARG A 67 1.13 -2.70 9.95
CA ARG A 67 0.39 -3.63 10.83
C ARG A 67 0.06 -2.96 12.17
N GLY A 68 -1.05 -3.37 12.77
CA GLY A 68 -1.49 -2.88 14.08
C GLY A 68 -2.14 -1.49 14.09
N LEU A 69 -2.23 -0.82 12.93
CA LEU A 69 -3.02 0.40 12.81
C LEU A 69 -4.52 0.10 12.95
N SER A 70 -5.26 1.05 13.53
CA SER A 70 -6.72 0.93 13.55
C SER A 70 -7.27 0.96 12.11
N PRO A 71 -8.39 0.28 11.82
CA PRO A 71 -8.98 0.29 10.48
C PRO A 71 -9.31 1.70 9.98
N GLU A 72 -9.64 2.61 10.90
CA GLU A 72 -9.92 4.02 10.63
C GLU A 72 -8.67 4.74 10.12
N ILE A 73 -7.55 4.66 10.84
CA ILE A 73 -6.27 5.27 10.43
C ILE A 73 -5.76 4.63 9.14
N LEU A 74 -5.77 3.30 9.06
CA LEU A 74 -5.27 2.58 7.89
C LEU A 74 -6.06 2.97 6.63
N SER A 75 -7.38 3.17 6.73
CA SER A 75 -8.22 3.55 5.59
C SER A 75 -7.80 4.87 4.91
N THR A 76 -7.10 5.75 5.65
CA THR A 76 -6.56 7.00 5.13
C THR A 76 -5.28 6.81 4.30
N GLY A 77 -4.69 5.61 4.33
CA GLY A 77 -3.40 5.29 3.75
C GLY A 77 -3.28 5.61 2.26
N TYR A 78 -2.27 6.40 1.90
CA TYR A 78 -1.94 6.73 0.51
C TYR A 78 -0.43 6.77 0.25
N TYR A 79 -0.04 6.53 -1.00
CA TYR A 79 1.28 6.91 -1.52
C TYR A 79 1.24 8.33 -2.08
N ALA A 80 2.28 9.11 -1.77
CA ALA A 80 2.46 10.45 -2.32
C ALA A 80 3.41 10.40 -3.52
N PHE A 81 2.89 10.67 -4.70
CA PHE A 81 3.64 10.76 -5.96
C PHE A 81 3.73 12.22 -6.39
N GLY A 82 4.55 13.00 -5.67
CA GLY A 82 4.59 14.46 -5.82
C GLY A 82 3.26 15.10 -5.40
N ALA A 83 2.58 15.77 -6.32
CA ALA A 83 1.26 16.36 -6.09
C ALA A 83 0.14 15.31 -6.08
N ASN A 84 0.36 14.15 -6.70
CA ASN A 84 -0.65 13.10 -6.83
C ASN A 84 -0.65 12.18 -5.60
N ARG A 85 -1.81 11.59 -5.31
CA ARG A 85 -1.98 10.60 -4.24
C ARG A 85 -2.65 9.35 -4.77
N LEU A 86 -2.08 8.19 -4.45
CA LEU A 86 -2.74 6.90 -4.66
C LEU A 86 -3.23 6.40 -3.31
N HIS A 87 -4.55 6.40 -3.10
CA HIS A 87 -5.21 5.86 -1.90
C HIS A 87 -5.19 4.33 -1.88
N ILE A 88 -3.97 3.76 -1.81
CA ILE A 88 -3.69 2.34 -2.03
C ILE A 88 -4.52 1.42 -1.14
N ILE A 89 -4.76 1.78 0.13
CA ILE A 89 -5.58 0.96 1.04
C ILE A 89 -7.04 0.91 0.57
N THR A 90 -7.60 2.04 0.14
CA THR A 90 -8.98 2.08 -0.36
C THR A 90 -9.10 1.34 -1.68
N ALA A 91 -8.14 1.52 -2.60
CA ALA A 91 -8.11 0.79 -3.86
C ALA A 91 -8.01 -0.74 -3.67
N LEU A 92 -7.19 -1.21 -2.73
CA LEU A 92 -7.09 -2.62 -2.39
C LEU A 92 -8.40 -3.16 -1.77
N ASP A 93 -9.07 -2.39 -0.91
CA ASP A 93 -10.39 -2.77 -0.37
C ASP A 93 -11.42 -2.94 -1.49
N GLU A 94 -11.41 -2.05 -2.48
CA GLU A 94 -12.28 -2.13 -3.66
C GLU A 94 -11.98 -3.36 -4.52
N VAL A 95 -10.69 -3.69 -4.74
CA VAL A 95 -10.28 -4.92 -5.43
C VAL A 95 -10.79 -6.17 -4.69
N LEU A 96 -10.59 -6.23 -3.37
CA LEU A 96 -11.09 -7.36 -2.59
C LEU A 96 -12.61 -7.49 -2.66
N ARG A 97 -13.35 -6.38 -2.54
CA ARG A 97 -14.82 -6.37 -2.71
C ARG A 97 -15.23 -6.86 -4.09
N HIS A 98 -14.52 -6.45 -5.13
CA HIS A 98 -14.78 -6.89 -6.50
C HIS A 98 -14.61 -8.41 -6.63
N LEU A 99 -13.53 -8.97 -6.06
CA LEU A 99 -13.26 -10.40 -6.08
C LEU A 99 -14.30 -11.19 -5.26
N GLU A 100 -14.70 -10.68 -4.09
CA GLU A 100 -15.74 -11.29 -3.26
C GLU A 100 -17.08 -11.35 -4.01
N GLN A 101 -17.47 -10.25 -4.67
CA GLN A 101 -18.78 -10.12 -5.32
C GLN A 101 -18.86 -10.81 -6.68
N LYS A 102 -17.80 -10.74 -7.49
CA LYS A 102 -17.84 -11.19 -8.88
C LYS A 102 -17.13 -12.51 -9.13
N HIS A 103 -16.22 -12.90 -8.24
CA HIS A 103 -15.37 -14.08 -8.41
C HIS A 103 -15.50 -15.09 -7.25
N GLY A 104 -16.38 -14.82 -6.27
CA GLY A 104 -16.67 -15.75 -5.18
C GLY A 104 -15.52 -15.94 -4.18
N LEU A 105 -14.58 -14.98 -4.11
CA LEU A 105 -13.51 -14.99 -3.12
C LEU A 105 -14.11 -14.96 -1.69
N LYS A 106 -13.60 -15.80 -0.79
CA LYS A 106 -14.01 -15.88 0.62
C LYS A 106 -12.83 -15.55 1.53
N LEU A 107 -12.95 -14.50 2.34
CA LEU A 107 -11.89 -13.95 3.21
C LEU A 107 -12.31 -13.95 4.69
#